data_AF-A0A535RJD1-F1
#
_entry.id   AF-A0A535RJD1-F1
#
_cell.length_a   1.000
_cell.length_b   1.000
_cell.length_c   1.000
_cell.angle_alpha   90.00
_cell.angle_beta   90.00
_cell.angle_gamma   90.00
#
_symmetry.space_group_name_H-M   'P 1'
#
loop_
_entity.id
_entity.type
_entity.pdbx_description
1 polymer ?
#
loop_
_entity_poly.entity_id
_entity_poly.type
_entity_poly.pdbx_seq_one_letter_code
_entity_poly.pdbx_strand_id
1 'polypeptide(L)'
;HYAAGETIEQPTPYYVAPIPAAPDPLEISANLDRKILVGAGMLFAVFALVGGYFFTIFVVRADANSERWRDKVASQEQLDKSIERGRNLYANFCFDCHGKTGLGSTDPTRKDLPGLPLNKPAFKYDNVKTDPTKLKATQDLITLTIERGRAKPPGSISMPAWSDTEGGSLNDEQIHQLLNFIMFGTDQDWADIVTVRLHSAGAEDGHLPLEPNPPKPEVLTGKALGQRLTLNNPQAACVTCHSFDPNTPSTLPTAPNLGHYGTQGPLNDENKAKKAAGDSDYLLHWIQNPPAVKPGVVMPAFGTAYGGSLSDDQIKAIIEYLLSLQ
;
A
#
# COMPACT_ATOMS: atom_id res chain seq x y z
N HIS A 1 80.60 42.39 90.48
CA HIS A 1 80.93 41.58 91.67
C HIS A 1 80.05 40.34 91.63
N TYR A 2 80.65 39.18 91.32
CA TYR A 2 80.03 37.87 91.52
C TYR A 2 80.65 37.27 92.79
N ALA A 3 79.86 36.58 93.60
CA ALA A 3 80.29 36.04 94.89
C ALA A 3 81.10 34.75 94.69
N ALA A 4 82.02 34.46 95.63
CA ALA A 4 82.89 33.29 95.56
C ALA A 4 82.08 31.99 95.65
N GLY A 5 82.10 31.18 94.59
CA GLY A 5 81.48 29.84 94.55
C GLY A 5 80.60 29.54 93.34
N GLU A 6 80.30 30.51 92.47
CA GLU A 6 79.48 30.28 91.27
C GLU A 6 80.34 29.88 90.06
N THR A 7 80.06 28.70 89.51
CA THR A 7 80.66 28.17 88.28
C THR A 7 79.96 28.77 87.06
N ILE A 8 80.72 29.47 86.21
CA ILE A 8 80.24 30.06 84.96
C ILE A 8 80.19 28.97 83.88
N GLU A 9 78.99 28.62 83.40
CA GLU A 9 78.81 27.74 82.24
C GLU A 9 79.38 28.41 80.97
N GLN A 10 80.30 27.73 80.29
CA GLN A 10 80.80 28.16 78.98
C GLN A 10 79.73 27.95 77.90
N PRO A 11 79.50 28.91 76.98
CA PRO A 11 78.59 28.70 75.87
C PRO A 11 79.14 27.65 74.90
N THR A 12 78.26 26.75 74.45
CA THR A 12 78.58 25.68 73.50
C THR A 12 79.00 26.23 72.13
N PRO A 13 79.95 25.58 71.43
CA PRO A 13 80.35 26.01 70.09
C PRO A 13 79.23 25.74 69.08
N TYR A 14 78.88 26.75 68.27
CA TYR A 14 77.96 26.62 67.16
C TYR A 14 78.51 25.63 66.12
N TYR A 15 77.77 24.56 65.85
CA TYR A 15 78.09 23.59 64.80
C TYR A 15 77.68 24.18 63.44
N VAL A 16 78.66 24.51 62.58
CA VAL A 16 78.40 24.89 61.18
C VAL A 16 78.37 23.61 60.36
N ALA A 17 77.20 23.28 59.79
CA ALA A 17 77.07 22.12 58.90
C ALA A 17 77.94 22.31 57.63
N PRO A 18 78.60 21.25 57.11
CA PRO A 18 79.33 21.34 55.85
C PRO A 18 78.39 21.67 54.70
N ILE A 19 78.80 22.57 53.81
CA ILE A 19 78.10 22.83 52.55
C ILE A 19 78.15 21.53 51.72
N PRO A 20 77.01 20.95 51.32
CA PRO A 20 77.02 19.73 50.50
C PRO A 20 77.70 20.04 49.16
N ALA A 21 78.61 19.16 48.75
CA ALA A 21 79.30 19.26 47.48
C ALA A 21 78.27 19.31 46.33
N ALA A 22 78.46 20.24 45.40
CA ALA A 22 77.62 20.30 44.20
C ALA A 22 77.74 18.97 43.44
N PRO A 23 76.61 18.36 43.02
CA PRO A 23 76.64 17.09 42.29
C PRO A 23 77.44 17.23 40.98
N ASP A 24 78.16 16.17 40.60
CA ASP A 24 79.02 16.12 39.42
C ASP A 24 78.19 16.46 38.15
N PRO A 25 78.60 17.46 37.35
CA PRO A 25 77.84 17.89 36.16
C PRO A 25 77.58 16.77 35.15
N LEU A 26 78.40 15.71 35.10
CA LEU A 26 78.20 14.57 34.19
C LEU A 26 77.05 13.64 34.62
N GLU A 27 76.80 13.49 35.92
CA GLU A 27 75.65 12.71 36.42
C GLU A 27 74.32 13.45 36.23
N ILE A 28 74.37 14.79 36.24
CA ILE A 28 73.22 15.64 35.98
C ILE A 28 72.82 15.55 34.52
N SER A 29 73.77 15.61 33.57
CA SER A 29 73.45 15.51 32.13
C SER A 29 72.92 14.14 31.74
N ALA A 30 73.50 13.05 32.25
CA ALA A 30 73.04 11.69 31.95
C ALA A 30 71.62 11.41 32.48
N ASN A 31 71.28 11.90 33.67
CA ASN A 31 69.92 11.80 34.20
C ASN A 31 68.93 12.72 33.49
N LEU A 32 69.38 13.86 32.98
CA LEU A 32 68.56 14.78 32.18
C LEU A 32 68.18 14.14 30.84
N ASP A 33 69.14 13.55 30.13
CA ASP A 33 68.91 12.87 28.85
C ASP A 33 67.96 11.68 28.99
N ARG A 34 68.11 10.88 30.06
CA ARG A 34 67.20 9.76 30.34
C ARG A 34 65.78 10.23 30.64
N LYS A 35 65.60 11.34 31.36
CA LYS A 35 64.28 11.93 31.64
C LYS A 35 63.64 12.53 30.39
N ILE A 36 64.43 13.16 29.53
CA ILE A 36 63.95 13.70 28.25
C ILE A 36 63.49 12.57 27.32
N LEU A 37 64.26 11.48 27.21
CA LEU A 37 63.89 10.33 26.39
C LEU A 37 62.62 9.63 26.89
N VAL A 38 62.48 9.45 28.21
CA VAL A 38 61.26 8.88 28.82
C VAL A 38 60.06 9.80 28.62
N GLY A 39 60.24 11.12 28.82
CA GLY A 39 59.19 12.12 28.61
C GLY A 39 58.73 12.20 27.16
N ALA A 40 59.67 12.22 26.22
CA ALA A 40 59.37 12.20 24.78
C ALA A 40 58.66 10.89 24.39
N GLY A 41 59.12 9.73 24.89
CA GLY A 41 58.49 8.44 24.66
C GLY A 41 57.04 8.38 25.16
N MET A 42 56.76 8.92 26.37
CA MET A 42 55.39 9.02 26.87
C MET A 42 54.52 9.95 26.04
N LEU A 43 55.06 11.09 25.60
CA LEU A 43 54.33 12.04 24.76
C LEU A 43 53.93 11.39 23.42
N PHE A 44 54.86 10.71 22.76
CA PHE A 44 54.60 9.95 21.53
C PHE A 44 53.60 8.82 21.75
N ALA A 45 53.66 8.10 22.88
CA ALA A 45 52.70 7.07 23.22
C ALA A 45 51.28 7.63 23.41
N VAL A 46 51.14 8.80 24.06
CA VAL A 46 49.87 9.50 24.20
C VAL A 46 49.36 9.97 22.83
N PHE A 47 50.21 10.57 22.00
CA PHE A 47 49.81 10.98 20.66
C PHE A 47 49.46 9.80 19.75
N ALA A 48 50.11 8.64 19.90
CA ALA A 48 49.75 7.43 19.18
C ALA A 48 48.44 6.82 19.68
N LEU A 49 48.18 6.84 20.99
CA LEU A 49 46.91 6.40 21.57
C LEU A 49 45.75 7.31 21.16
N VAL A 50 45.94 8.62 21.31
CA VAL A 50 44.95 9.64 20.95
C VAL A 50 44.75 9.65 19.44
N GLY A 51 45.82 9.60 18.66
CA GLY A 51 45.79 9.50 17.20
C GLY A 51 45.12 8.21 16.72
N GLY A 52 45.39 7.06 17.35
CA GLY A 52 44.72 5.79 17.07
C GLY A 52 43.23 5.82 17.45
N TYR A 53 42.89 6.42 18.58
CA TYR A 53 41.51 6.65 19.00
C TYR A 53 40.75 7.55 18.01
N PHE A 54 41.35 8.65 17.57
CA PHE A 54 40.75 9.50 16.53
C PHE A 54 40.71 8.81 15.16
N PHE A 55 41.72 8.03 14.77
CA PHE A 55 41.71 7.25 13.53
C PHE A 55 40.59 6.20 13.52
N THR A 56 40.37 5.50 14.64
CA THR A 56 39.24 4.56 14.76
C THR A 56 37.88 5.27 14.71
N ILE A 57 37.75 6.46 15.31
CA ILE A 57 36.51 7.25 15.22
C ILE A 57 36.28 7.81 13.81
N PHE A 58 37.31 8.36 13.16
CA PHE A 58 37.16 9.08 11.89
C PHE A 58 37.26 8.20 10.65
N VAL A 59 37.91 7.03 10.70
CA VAL A 59 38.08 6.15 9.53
C VAL A 59 37.19 4.92 9.68
N VAL A 60 37.34 4.16 10.77
CA VAL A 60 36.58 2.91 10.97
C VAL A 60 35.11 3.19 11.27
N ARG A 61 34.83 4.20 12.11
CA ARG A 61 33.45 4.57 12.44
C ARG A 61 32.82 5.54 11.45
N ALA A 62 33.56 6.17 10.53
CA ALA A 62 32.97 6.86 9.37
C ALA A 62 32.49 5.89 8.29
N ASP A 63 33.19 4.77 8.07
CA ASP A 63 32.74 3.71 7.15
C ASP A 63 31.48 3.01 7.71
N ALA A 64 31.47 2.73 9.02
CA ALA A 64 30.31 2.24 9.78
C ALA A 64 29.28 3.33 10.15
N ASN A 65 29.42 4.58 9.71
CA ASN A 65 28.41 5.66 9.81
C ASN A 65 28.11 6.29 8.45
N SER A 66 28.47 5.64 7.34
CA SER A 66 28.04 6.12 6.03
C SER A 66 26.51 6.20 6.04
N GLU A 67 25.95 7.41 5.91
CA GLU A 67 24.50 7.69 5.96
C GLU A 67 23.71 6.68 5.11
N ARG A 68 24.32 6.24 4.00
CA ARG A 68 23.86 5.16 3.12
C ARG A 68 23.48 3.83 3.79
N TRP A 69 24.18 3.33 4.80
CA TRP A 69 23.82 2.04 5.40
C TRP A 69 22.67 2.18 6.39
N ARG A 70 22.67 3.25 7.21
CA ARG A 70 21.60 3.55 8.17
C ARG A 70 20.30 3.82 7.42
N ASP A 71 20.37 4.62 6.36
CA ASP A 71 19.22 4.94 5.50
C ASP A 71 18.69 3.67 4.82
N LYS A 72 19.57 2.79 4.35
CA LYS A 72 19.17 1.50 3.78
C LYS A 72 18.47 0.62 4.82
N VAL A 73 19.05 0.43 6.00
CA VAL A 73 18.46 -0.40 7.06
C VAL A 73 17.11 0.17 7.51
N ALA A 74 17.03 1.48 7.74
CA ALA A 74 15.77 2.15 8.09
C ALA A 74 14.72 2.01 6.99
N SER A 75 15.11 2.13 5.71
CA SER A 75 14.20 1.94 4.57
C SER A 75 13.68 0.51 4.47
N GLN A 76 14.52 -0.48 4.75
CA GLN A 76 14.11 -1.89 4.77
C GLN A 76 13.18 -2.17 5.96
N GLU A 77 13.52 -1.68 7.15
CA GLU A 77 12.65 -1.83 8.33
C GLU A 77 11.27 -1.18 8.13
N GLN A 78 11.23 0.01 7.50
CA GLN A 78 9.98 0.68 7.14
C GLN A 78 9.16 -0.16 6.16
N LEU A 79 9.82 -0.77 5.15
CA LEU A 79 9.17 -1.66 4.19
C LEU A 79 8.63 -2.91 4.88
N ASP A 80 9.41 -3.56 5.73
CA ASP A 80 9.01 -4.76 6.48
C ASP A 80 7.79 -4.47 7.36
N LYS A 81 7.79 -3.32 8.06
CA LYS A 81 6.63 -2.86 8.83
C LYS A 81 5.43 -2.56 7.96
N SER A 82 5.64 -2.00 6.77
CA SER A 82 4.58 -1.77 5.80
C SER A 82 3.98 -3.08 5.28
N ILE A 83 4.80 -4.09 5.01
CA ILE A 83 4.37 -5.43 4.58
C ILE A 83 3.57 -6.10 5.71
N GLU A 84 4.06 -6.03 6.95
CA GLU A 84 3.37 -6.56 8.13
C GLU A 84 1.97 -5.96 8.31
N ARG A 85 1.86 -4.63 8.22
CA ARG A 85 0.56 -3.94 8.30
C ARG A 85 -0.34 -4.28 7.12
N GLY A 86 0.22 -4.35 5.91
CA GLY A 86 -0.49 -4.74 4.70
C GLY A 86 -1.06 -6.16 4.79
N ARG A 87 -0.28 -7.10 5.34
CA ARG A 87 -0.71 -8.47 5.62
C ARG A 87 -1.89 -8.49 6.60
N ASN A 88 -1.86 -7.66 7.64
CA ASN A 88 -2.96 -7.54 8.59
C ASN A 88 -4.23 -6.95 7.93
N LEU A 89 -4.09 -5.93 7.10
CA LEU A 89 -5.22 -5.38 6.33
C LEU A 89 -5.80 -6.44 5.38
N TYR A 90 -4.94 -7.16 4.66
CA TYR A 90 -5.36 -8.25 3.76
C TYR A 90 -6.16 -9.32 4.52
N ALA A 91 -5.63 -9.75 5.67
CA ALA A 91 -6.26 -10.75 6.51
C ALA A 91 -7.66 -10.34 6.97
N ASN A 92 -7.93 -9.05 7.14
CA ASN A 92 -9.23 -8.55 7.61
C ASN A 92 -10.21 -8.26 6.47
N PHE A 93 -9.75 -7.70 5.35
CA PHE A 93 -10.63 -7.13 4.33
C PHE A 93 -10.62 -7.87 2.99
N CYS A 94 -9.52 -8.53 2.64
CA CYS A 94 -9.32 -9.13 1.31
C CYS A 94 -9.45 -10.66 1.32
N PHE A 95 -9.21 -11.26 2.48
CA PHE A 95 -9.12 -12.71 2.71
C PHE A 95 -10.30 -13.51 2.15
N ASP A 96 -11.54 -13.09 2.42
CA ASP A 96 -12.72 -13.90 2.11
C ASP A 96 -12.94 -14.09 0.61
N CYS A 97 -12.46 -13.15 -0.21
CA CYS A 97 -12.60 -13.21 -1.67
C CYS A 97 -11.31 -13.65 -2.38
N HIS A 98 -10.13 -13.24 -1.90
CA HIS A 98 -8.84 -13.52 -2.54
C HIS A 98 -8.13 -14.75 -1.96
N GLY A 99 -8.64 -15.31 -0.87
CA GLY A 99 -8.19 -16.56 -0.28
C GLY A 99 -6.96 -16.44 0.61
N LYS A 100 -6.59 -17.57 1.24
CA LYS A 100 -5.49 -17.67 2.19
C LYS A 100 -4.13 -17.31 1.59
N THR A 101 -3.94 -17.66 0.32
CA THR A 101 -2.65 -17.57 -0.39
C THR A 101 -2.60 -16.41 -1.38
N GLY A 102 -3.69 -15.63 -1.50
CA GLY A 102 -3.83 -14.60 -2.53
C GLY A 102 -4.01 -15.12 -3.94
N LEU A 103 -4.26 -16.42 -4.13
CA LEU A 103 -4.49 -17.03 -5.45
C LEU A 103 -5.93 -16.83 -5.97
N GLY A 104 -6.87 -16.48 -5.10
CA GLY A 104 -8.27 -16.22 -5.46
C GLY A 104 -8.87 -17.33 -6.32
N SER A 105 -9.50 -16.96 -7.43
CA SER A 105 -10.17 -17.86 -8.37
C SER A 105 -9.24 -18.86 -9.06
N THR A 106 -7.92 -18.72 -8.91
CA THR A 106 -6.92 -19.66 -9.45
C THR A 106 -6.41 -20.66 -8.40
N ASP A 107 -6.89 -20.56 -7.16
CA ASP A 107 -6.54 -21.49 -6.11
C ASP A 107 -7.03 -22.91 -6.46
N PRO A 108 -6.13 -23.93 -6.45
CA PRO A 108 -6.50 -25.30 -6.81
C PRO A 108 -7.48 -25.93 -5.81
N THR A 109 -7.49 -25.45 -4.55
CA THR A 109 -8.33 -25.96 -3.46
C THR A 109 -9.67 -25.21 -3.33
N ARG A 110 -9.74 -23.97 -3.83
CA ARG A 110 -10.88 -23.05 -3.65
C ARG A 110 -11.23 -22.30 -4.93
N LYS A 111 -11.71 -23.03 -5.94
CA LYS A 111 -12.13 -22.47 -7.24
C LYS A 111 -13.39 -21.61 -7.17
N ASP A 112 -14.11 -21.65 -6.06
CA ASP A 112 -15.32 -20.86 -5.78
C ASP A 112 -15.01 -19.39 -5.43
N LEU A 113 -13.75 -19.06 -5.15
CA LEU A 113 -13.37 -17.70 -4.75
C LEU A 113 -13.54 -16.69 -5.90
N PRO A 114 -14.23 -15.56 -5.65
CA PRO A 114 -14.51 -14.57 -6.69
C PRO A 114 -13.32 -13.62 -6.98
N GLY A 115 -12.36 -13.52 -6.05
CA GLY A 115 -11.22 -12.61 -6.16
C GLY A 115 -10.24 -13.05 -7.25
N LEU A 116 -9.65 -12.10 -7.97
CA LEU A 116 -8.57 -12.41 -8.91
C LEU A 116 -7.25 -12.71 -8.16
N PRO A 117 -6.31 -13.46 -8.76
CA PRO A 117 -5.03 -13.74 -8.13
C PRO A 117 -4.22 -12.45 -7.94
N LEU A 118 -3.85 -12.20 -6.68
CA LEU A 118 -2.98 -11.12 -6.23
C LEU A 118 -1.55 -11.64 -6.01
N ASN A 119 -1.40 -12.82 -5.42
CA ASN A 119 -0.11 -13.47 -5.25
C ASN A 119 0.29 -14.20 -6.53
N LYS A 120 0.78 -13.44 -7.52
CA LYS A 120 1.23 -13.98 -8.80
C LYS A 120 2.56 -13.35 -9.23
N PRO A 121 3.37 -14.04 -10.05
CA PRO A 121 4.67 -13.54 -10.47
C PRO A 121 4.62 -12.14 -11.07
N ALA A 122 3.58 -11.80 -11.84
CA ALA A 122 3.44 -10.50 -12.51
C ALA A 122 3.29 -9.31 -11.54
N PHE A 123 2.92 -9.54 -10.29
CA PHE A 123 2.76 -8.50 -9.26
C PHE A 123 3.96 -8.42 -8.31
N LYS A 124 4.90 -9.37 -8.36
CA LYS A 124 6.09 -9.36 -7.49
C LYS A 124 7.11 -8.33 -7.98
N TYR A 125 7.57 -7.48 -7.06
CA TYR A 125 8.52 -6.41 -7.35
C TYR A 125 9.76 -6.94 -8.08
N ASP A 126 10.33 -8.06 -7.63
CA ASP A 126 11.52 -8.65 -8.24
C ASP A 126 11.37 -9.01 -9.72
N ASN A 127 10.14 -9.30 -10.17
CA ASN A 127 9.84 -9.66 -11.54
C ASN A 127 9.52 -8.46 -12.44
N VAL A 128 9.36 -7.26 -11.87
CA VAL A 128 8.99 -6.04 -12.62
C VAL A 128 9.96 -4.88 -12.41
N LYS A 129 10.85 -4.92 -11.41
CA LYS A 129 11.77 -3.84 -11.05
C LYS A 129 12.74 -3.41 -12.16
N THR A 130 13.00 -4.27 -13.14
CA THR A 130 13.93 -3.99 -14.24
C THR A 130 13.32 -3.12 -15.34
N ASP A 131 11.99 -3.01 -15.39
CA ASP A 131 11.27 -2.17 -16.35
C ASP A 131 10.46 -1.11 -15.57
N PRO A 132 10.91 0.15 -15.53
CA PRO A 132 10.24 1.23 -14.80
C PRO A 132 8.79 1.47 -15.27
N THR A 133 8.52 1.28 -16.56
CA THR A 133 7.17 1.47 -17.12
C THR A 133 6.24 0.38 -16.63
N LYS A 134 6.70 -0.87 -16.66
CA LYS A 134 5.95 -2.02 -16.15
C LYS A 134 5.78 -1.96 -14.64
N LEU A 135 6.81 -1.56 -13.89
CA LEU A 135 6.73 -1.36 -12.45
C LEU A 135 5.63 -0.36 -12.09
N LYS A 136 5.66 0.82 -12.72
CA LYS A 136 4.64 1.85 -12.48
C LYS A 136 3.25 1.38 -12.91
N ALA A 137 3.11 0.74 -14.07
CA ALA A 137 1.82 0.20 -14.51
C ALA A 137 1.27 -0.86 -13.55
N THR A 138 2.12 -1.73 -12.99
CA THR A 138 1.72 -2.72 -11.97
C THR A 138 1.30 -2.04 -10.68
N GLN A 139 2.06 -1.06 -10.20
CA GLN A 139 1.72 -0.28 -8.99
C GLN A 139 0.40 0.46 -9.15
N ASP A 140 0.23 1.17 -10.27
CA ASP A 140 -0.99 1.91 -10.58
C ASP A 140 -2.18 0.95 -10.72
N LEU A 141 -2.01 -0.20 -11.38
CA LEU A 141 -3.07 -1.20 -11.51
C LEU A 141 -3.53 -1.70 -10.14
N ILE A 142 -2.61 -2.08 -9.25
CA ILE A 142 -2.97 -2.58 -7.91
C ILE A 142 -3.65 -1.47 -7.10
N THR A 143 -3.02 -0.30 -7.03
CA THR A 143 -3.47 0.84 -6.20
C THR A 143 -4.84 1.33 -6.67
N LEU A 144 -4.99 1.70 -7.94
CA LEU A 144 -6.24 2.23 -8.48
C LEU A 144 -7.39 1.21 -8.42
N THR A 145 -7.09 -0.09 -8.53
CA THR A 145 -8.10 -1.14 -8.38
C THR A 145 -8.57 -1.28 -6.94
N ILE A 146 -7.69 -1.13 -5.96
CA ILE A 146 -8.08 -1.14 -4.53
C ILE A 146 -8.87 0.13 -4.21
N GLU A 147 -8.40 1.30 -4.66
CA GLU A 147 -9.05 2.58 -4.42
C GLU A 147 -10.48 2.59 -4.93
N ARG A 148 -10.68 2.31 -6.23
CA ARG A 148 -11.95 2.46 -6.96
C ARG A 148 -12.80 1.20 -7.01
N GLY A 149 -12.24 0.07 -6.60
CA GLY A 149 -12.85 -1.23 -6.77
C GLY A 149 -12.87 -1.70 -8.22
N ARG A 150 -13.60 -2.80 -8.45
CA ARG A 150 -13.74 -3.41 -9.78
C ARG A 150 -15.14 -3.99 -9.94
N ALA A 151 -15.98 -3.26 -10.66
CA ALA A 151 -17.30 -3.73 -11.05
C ALA A 151 -17.21 -4.97 -11.94
N LYS A 152 -18.01 -5.98 -11.62
CA LYS A 152 -18.25 -7.16 -12.46
C LYS A 152 -19.71 -7.17 -12.91
N PRO A 153 -20.02 -7.82 -14.06
CA PRO A 153 -21.40 -7.97 -14.51
C PRO A 153 -22.30 -8.68 -13.47
N PRO A 154 -23.62 -8.47 -13.55
CA PRO A 154 -24.58 -9.10 -12.63
C PRO A 154 -24.42 -10.62 -12.54
N GLY A 155 -24.67 -11.17 -11.34
CA GLY A 155 -24.40 -12.57 -11.02
C GLY A 155 -22.95 -12.85 -10.61
N SER A 156 -22.05 -11.85 -10.70
CA SER A 156 -20.71 -11.91 -10.14
C SER A 156 -20.53 -10.90 -9.00
N ILE A 157 -19.68 -11.25 -8.04
CA ILE A 157 -19.31 -10.35 -6.94
C ILE A 157 -18.34 -9.29 -7.48
N SER A 158 -18.75 -8.03 -7.36
CA SER A 158 -17.89 -6.87 -7.66
C SER A 158 -16.99 -6.60 -6.46
N MET A 159 -15.75 -6.19 -6.71
CA MET A 159 -14.89 -5.68 -5.65
C MET A 159 -15.31 -4.23 -5.34
N PRO A 160 -15.64 -3.88 -4.09
CA PRO A 160 -15.99 -2.51 -3.73
C PRO A 160 -14.77 -1.59 -3.80
N ALA A 161 -15.03 -0.28 -3.82
CA ALA A 161 -14.01 0.73 -3.57
C ALA A 161 -13.58 0.68 -2.10
N TRP A 162 -12.27 0.78 -1.84
CA TRP A 162 -11.74 0.75 -0.48
C TRP A 162 -11.14 2.08 -0.03
N SER A 163 -10.82 3.00 -0.94
CA SER A 163 -10.33 4.34 -0.57
C SER A 163 -11.43 5.15 0.10
N ASP A 164 -11.11 5.83 1.18
CA ASP A 164 -11.99 6.79 1.86
C ASP A 164 -12.49 7.91 0.94
N THR A 165 -11.69 8.31 -0.05
CA THR A 165 -12.09 9.28 -1.09
C THR A 165 -13.05 8.71 -2.14
N GLU A 166 -13.14 7.39 -2.26
CA GLU A 166 -14.04 6.66 -3.17
C GLU A 166 -15.19 5.97 -2.41
N GLY A 167 -15.41 6.35 -1.14
CA GLY A 167 -16.50 5.84 -0.27
C GLY A 167 -16.17 4.57 0.51
N GLY A 168 -14.91 4.15 0.53
CA GLY A 168 -14.40 3.03 1.33
C GLY A 168 -13.91 3.45 2.72
N SER A 169 -13.18 2.55 3.38
CA SER A 169 -12.76 2.69 4.79
C SER A 169 -11.25 2.84 4.98
N LEU A 170 -10.46 2.76 3.91
CA LEU A 170 -9.00 2.78 3.96
C LEU A 170 -8.45 4.12 3.47
N ASN A 171 -7.47 4.65 4.19
CA ASN A 171 -6.71 5.80 3.74
C ASN A 171 -5.56 5.40 2.81
N ASP A 172 -4.91 6.39 2.18
CA ASP A 172 -3.82 6.19 1.22
C ASP A 172 -2.67 5.35 1.78
N GLU A 173 -2.31 5.53 3.06
CA GLU A 173 -1.22 4.78 3.70
C GLU A 173 -1.59 3.31 3.91
N GLN A 174 -2.84 3.00 4.26
CA GLN A 174 -3.32 1.62 4.35
C GLN A 174 -3.36 0.93 2.98
N ILE A 175 -3.73 1.67 1.93
CA ILE A 175 -3.69 1.17 0.55
C ILE A 175 -2.24 0.93 0.11
N HIS A 176 -1.32 1.84 0.45
CA HIS A 176 0.10 1.67 0.18
C HIS A 176 0.70 0.47 0.95
N GLN A 177 0.25 0.20 2.17
CA GLN A 177 0.63 -0.99 2.92
C GLN A 177 0.15 -2.28 2.24
N LEU A 178 -1.08 -2.31 1.73
CA LEU A 178 -1.59 -3.43 0.92
C LEU A 178 -0.78 -3.62 -0.37
N LEU A 179 -0.44 -2.53 -1.08
CA LEU A 179 0.43 -2.56 -2.24
C LEU A 179 1.78 -3.22 -1.91
N ASN A 180 2.42 -2.76 -0.82
CA ASN A 180 3.72 -3.29 -0.39
C ASN A 180 3.63 -4.78 -0.04
N PHE A 181 2.58 -5.21 0.67
CA PHE A 181 2.36 -6.62 0.95
C PHE A 181 2.17 -7.45 -0.33
N ILE A 182 1.40 -6.97 -1.31
CA ILE A 182 1.17 -7.69 -2.57
C ILE A 182 2.48 -7.84 -3.37
N MET A 183 3.26 -6.76 -3.47
CA MET A 183 4.45 -6.70 -4.32
C MET A 183 5.71 -7.31 -3.69
N PHE A 184 5.90 -7.14 -2.38
CA PHE A 184 7.11 -7.54 -1.67
C PHE A 184 6.90 -8.70 -0.68
N GLY A 185 5.64 -9.05 -0.36
CA GLY A 185 5.34 -10.15 0.55
C GLY A 185 5.89 -11.48 0.05
N THR A 186 6.61 -12.17 0.92
CA THR A 186 7.23 -13.48 0.71
C THR A 186 6.21 -14.60 0.81
N ASP A 187 6.57 -15.81 0.37
CA ASP A 187 5.69 -16.99 0.52
C ASP A 187 5.35 -17.25 2.00
N GLN A 188 6.27 -16.93 2.92
CA GLN A 188 6.03 -17.01 4.36
C GLN A 188 4.97 -15.99 4.80
N ASP A 189 5.05 -14.74 4.33
CA ASP A 189 4.05 -13.72 4.64
C ASP A 189 2.65 -14.11 4.17
N TRP A 190 2.55 -14.76 3.01
CA TRP A 190 1.28 -15.29 2.50
C TRP A 190 0.79 -16.49 3.34
N ALA A 191 1.68 -17.39 3.74
CA ALA A 191 1.33 -18.50 4.62
C ALA A 191 0.83 -18.02 6.00
N ASP A 192 1.38 -16.91 6.49
CA ASP A 192 1.08 -16.35 7.82
C ASP A 192 -0.26 -15.61 7.89
N ILE A 193 -0.98 -15.41 6.79
CA ILE A 193 -2.31 -14.75 6.81
C ILE A 193 -3.28 -15.47 7.75
N VAL A 194 -3.28 -16.81 7.76
CA VAL A 194 -4.14 -17.59 8.65
C VAL A 194 -3.74 -17.39 10.11
N THR A 195 -2.43 -17.31 10.38
CA THR A 195 -1.89 -16.99 11.71
C THR A 195 -2.35 -15.61 12.17
N VAL A 196 -2.38 -14.61 11.28
CA VAL A 196 -2.92 -13.28 11.61
C VAL A 196 -4.39 -13.38 12.02
N ARG A 197 -5.22 -14.12 11.26
CA ARG A 197 -6.66 -14.27 11.56
C ARG A 197 -6.90 -15.03 12.87
N LEU A 198 -6.08 -16.04 13.17
CA LEU A 198 -6.13 -16.79 14.43
C LEU A 198 -5.87 -15.89 15.66
N HIS A 199 -5.02 -14.87 15.52
CA HIS A 199 -4.72 -13.91 16.59
C HIS A 199 -5.54 -12.62 16.51
N SER A 200 -6.46 -12.51 15.56
CA SER A 200 -7.36 -11.37 15.41
C SER A 200 -8.70 -11.70 16.04
N ALA A 201 -9.20 -10.82 16.90
CA ALA A 201 -10.49 -11.04 17.58
C ALA A 201 -11.63 -11.21 16.58
N GLY A 202 -12.45 -12.25 16.76
CA GLY A 202 -13.58 -12.52 15.89
C GLY A 202 -14.62 -13.45 16.50
N ALA A 203 -15.61 -13.80 15.69
CA ALA A 203 -16.82 -14.52 16.12
C ALA A 203 -16.65 -16.04 16.24
N GLU A 204 -15.59 -16.62 15.67
CA GLU A 204 -15.35 -18.06 15.66
C GLU A 204 -14.34 -18.40 16.76
N ASP A 205 -14.82 -18.96 17.88
CA ASP A 205 -14.01 -19.33 19.04
C ASP A 205 -13.06 -18.21 19.56
N GLY A 206 -13.48 -16.95 19.37
CA GLY A 206 -12.73 -15.76 19.77
C GLY A 206 -11.76 -15.22 18.71
N HIS A 207 -11.69 -15.84 17.52
CA HIS A 207 -10.87 -15.39 16.40
C HIS A 207 -11.66 -15.16 15.10
N LEU A 208 -11.02 -14.57 14.09
CA LEU A 208 -11.63 -14.42 12.76
C LEU A 208 -11.71 -15.78 12.03
N PRO A 209 -12.70 -15.99 11.14
CA PRO A 209 -12.84 -17.27 10.44
C PRO A 209 -11.60 -17.67 9.66
N LEU A 210 -11.10 -18.89 9.84
CA LEU A 210 -9.85 -19.34 9.22
C LEU A 210 -10.04 -19.85 7.78
N GLU A 211 -11.28 -20.06 7.36
CA GLU A 211 -11.63 -20.39 5.99
C GLU A 211 -12.25 -19.19 5.28
N PRO A 212 -11.82 -18.85 4.06
CA PRO A 212 -12.44 -17.78 3.28
C PRO A 212 -13.92 -18.08 3.02
N ASN A 213 -14.79 -17.16 3.37
CA ASN A 213 -16.23 -17.29 3.13
C ASN A 213 -16.75 -16.08 2.36
N PRO A 214 -16.59 -16.05 1.01
CA PRO A 214 -17.02 -14.91 0.22
C PRO A 214 -18.54 -14.73 0.34
N PRO A 215 -19.03 -13.48 0.35
CA PRO A 215 -20.48 -13.23 0.30
C PRO A 215 -21.06 -13.87 -0.96
N LYS A 216 -22.28 -14.41 -0.89
CA LYS A 216 -22.92 -14.96 -2.09
C LYS A 216 -23.22 -13.84 -3.08
N PRO A 217 -23.05 -14.05 -4.40
CA PRO A 217 -23.43 -13.05 -5.38
C PRO A 217 -24.91 -12.70 -5.20
N GLU A 218 -25.22 -11.41 -5.14
CA GLU A 218 -26.60 -10.96 -5.15
C GLU A 218 -27.22 -11.31 -6.51
N VAL A 219 -28.25 -12.15 -6.50
CA VAL A 219 -29.02 -12.48 -7.71
C VAL A 219 -30.01 -11.35 -7.94
N LEU A 220 -29.56 -10.34 -8.68
CA LEU A 220 -30.43 -9.24 -9.08
C LEU A 220 -31.45 -9.73 -10.11
N THR A 221 -32.72 -9.36 -9.94
CA THR A 221 -33.80 -9.61 -10.89
C THR A 221 -34.60 -8.34 -11.16
N GLY A 222 -35.42 -8.37 -12.22
CA GLY A 222 -36.33 -7.28 -12.61
C GLY A 222 -35.67 -5.90 -12.65
N LYS A 223 -36.33 -4.91 -12.07
CA LYS A 223 -35.84 -3.52 -12.00
C LYS A 223 -34.41 -3.39 -11.45
N ALA A 224 -34.04 -4.13 -10.41
CA ALA A 224 -32.73 -4.01 -9.78
C ALA A 224 -31.61 -4.51 -10.71
N LEU A 225 -31.87 -5.60 -11.44
CA LEU A 225 -30.99 -6.10 -12.50
C LEU A 225 -30.88 -5.08 -13.64
N GLY A 226 -32.02 -4.53 -14.07
CA GLY A 226 -32.08 -3.50 -15.11
C GLY A 226 -31.28 -2.26 -14.78
N GLN A 227 -31.42 -1.75 -13.55
CA GLN A 227 -30.66 -0.61 -13.05
C GLN A 227 -29.15 -0.91 -13.09
N ARG A 228 -28.73 -2.07 -12.57
CA ARG A 228 -27.32 -2.44 -12.56
C ARG A 228 -26.74 -2.55 -13.97
N LEU A 229 -27.45 -3.20 -14.89
CA LEU A 229 -27.05 -3.32 -16.29
C LEU A 229 -26.99 -1.96 -16.98
N THR A 230 -27.90 -1.04 -16.66
CA THR A 230 -27.93 0.30 -17.26
C THR A 230 -26.72 1.14 -16.82
N LEU A 231 -26.39 1.09 -15.52
CA LEU A 231 -25.34 1.91 -14.92
C LEU A 231 -23.94 1.30 -15.07
N ASN A 232 -23.82 -0.03 -15.13
CA ASN A 232 -22.53 -0.73 -14.98
C ASN A 232 -22.36 -1.90 -15.99
N ASN A 233 -22.79 -1.75 -17.24
CA ASN A 233 -22.54 -2.75 -18.29
C ASN A 233 -21.03 -2.81 -18.66
N PRO A 234 -20.41 -3.99 -18.73
CA PRO A 234 -18.99 -4.15 -19.10
C PRO A 234 -18.60 -3.76 -20.54
N GLN A 235 -19.53 -3.77 -21.50
CA GLN A 235 -19.23 -3.44 -22.91
C GLN A 235 -19.39 -1.94 -23.22
N ALA A 236 -20.50 -1.36 -22.79
CA ALA A 236 -20.77 0.07 -22.80
C ALA A 236 -21.98 0.32 -21.90
N ALA A 237 -21.75 0.88 -20.71
CA ALA A 237 -22.86 1.27 -19.85
C ALA A 237 -23.74 2.30 -20.57
N CYS A 238 -25.05 2.21 -20.43
CA CYS A 238 -25.97 3.12 -21.11
C CYS A 238 -25.71 4.58 -20.71
N VAL A 239 -25.20 4.77 -19.49
CA VAL A 239 -24.74 6.06 -18.92
C VAL A 239 -23.61 6.71 -19.70
N THR A 240 -22.87 5.96 -20.53
CA THR A 240 -21.80 6.53 -21.36
C THR A 240 -22.35 7.52 -22.39
N CYS A 241 -23.59 7.34 -22.84
CA CYS A 241 -24.26 8.21 -23.80
C CYS A 241 -25.50 8.90 -23.23
N HIS A 242 -26.31 8.21 -22.43
CA HIS A 242 -27.58 8.71 -21.90
C HIS A 242 -27.43 9.19 -20.46
N SER A 243 -28.10 10.30 -20.12
CA SER A 243 -28.38 10.60 -18.72
C SER A 243 -29.60 9.83 -18.23
N PHE A 244 -29.57 9.44 -16.96
CA PHE A 244 -30.69 8.83 -16.22
C PHE A 244 -31.09 9.68 -15.01
N ASP A 245 -30.46 10.84 -14.84
CA ASP A 245 -30.88 11.86 -13.89
C ASP A 245 -31.73 12.89 -14.65
N PRO A 246 -33.00 13.10 -14.25
CA PRO A 246 -33.89 14.13 -14.75
C PRO A 246 -33.26 15.50 -15.00
N ASN A 247 -32.33 15.91 -14.14
CA ASN A 247 -31.79 17.27 -14.13
C ASN A 247 -30.43 17.39 -14.83
N THR A 248 -29.86 16.27 -15.27
CA THR A 248 -28.54 16.22 -15.89
C THR A 248 -28.69 15.89 -17.38
N PRO A 249 -28.17 16.71 -18.31
CA PRO A 249 -28.21 16.38 -19.73
C PRO A 249 -27.35 15.14 -20.03
N SER A 250 -27.71 14.42 -21.10
CA SER A 250 -26.93 13.30 -21.60
C SER A 250 -25.51 13.69 -21.97
N THR A 251 -24.57 12.78 -21.78
CA THR A 251 -23.15 12.95 -22.15
C THR A 251 -22.98 13.11 -23.66
N LEU A 252 -23.77 12.39 -24.45
CA LEU A 252 -23.84 12.56 -25.90
C LEU A 252 -25.00 13.50 -26.26
N PRO A 253 -24.76 14.65 -26.93
CA PRO A 253 -25.82 15.62 -27.23
C PRO A 253 -26.98 15.08 -28.07
N THR A 254 -26.74 14.07 -28.90
CA THR A 254 -27.77 13.42 -29.73
C THR A 254 -28.53 12.32 -28.99
N ALA A 255 -28.10 11.93 -27.78
CA ALA A 255 -28.78 10.96 -26.96
C ALA A 255 -29.80 11.65 -26.04
N PRO A 256 -31.09 11.25 -26.05
CA PRO A 256 -32.07 11.83 -25.15
C PRO A 256 -31.77 11.47 -23.68
N ASN A 257 -32.19 12.35 -22.76
CA ASN A 257 -32.23 12.04 -21.32
C ASN A 257 -33.35 11.03 -21.07
N LEU A 258 -33.03 9.95 -20.34
CA LEU A 258 -33.93 8.85 -20.03
C LEU A 258 -34.44 8.88 -18.57
N GLY A 259 -34.09 9.90 -17.79
CA GLY A 259 -34.46 10.05 -16.37
C GLY A 259 -35.97 10.09 -16.09
N HIS A 260 -36.79 10.39 -17.10
CA HIS A 260 -38.26 10.36 -17.04
C HIS A 260 -38.87 9.39 -18.06
N TYR A 261 -38.12 8.36 -18.49
CA TYR A 261 -38.55 7.52 -19.60
C TYR A 261 -39.89 6.80 -19.34
N GLY A 262 -40.18 6.40 -18.10
CA GLY A 262 -41.43 5.73 -17.75
C GLY A 262 -42.66 6.61 -17.93
N THR A 263 -42.52 7.93 -17.77
CA THR A 263 -43.62 8.91 -17.90
C THR A 263 -43.64 9.58 -19.28
N GLN A 264 -42.50 9.73 -19.95
CA GLN A 264 -42.35 10.49 -21.20
C GLN A 264 -42.06 9.63 -22.44
N GLY A 265 -41.69 8.36 -22.27
CA GLY A 265 -41.35 7.46 -23.38
C GLY A 265 -42.56 6.92 -24.16
N PRO A 266 -42.38 6.47 -25.42
CA PRO A 266 -41.13 6.43 -26.19
C PRO A 266 -40.77 7.79 -26.79
N LEU A 267 -39.47 8.09 -26.88
CA LEU A 267 -38.99 9.42 -27.29
C LEU A 267 -38.82 9.58 -28.81
N ASN A 268 -38.44 8.51 -29.52
CA ASN A 268 -38.28 8.52 -30.98
C ASN A 268 -39.59 8.11 -31.70
N ASP A 269 -39.74 8.55 -32.94
CA ASP A 269 -40.99 8.38 -33.69
C ASP A 269 -41.20 6.94 -34.16
N GLU A 270 -40.12 6.22 -34.42
CA GLU A 270 -40.14 4.81 -34.83
C GLU A 270 -40.74 3.91 -33.74
N ASN A 271 -40.34 4.12 -32.48
CA ASN A 271 -40.87 3.41 -31.32
C ASN A 271 -42.29 3.88 -30.97
N LYS A 272 -42.63 5.16 -31.16
CA LYS A 272 -44.02 5.63 -31.01
C LYS A 272 -44.94 4.92 -31.99
N ALA A 273 -44.52 4.79 -33.26
CA ALA A 273 -45.28 4.08 -34.28
C ALA A 273 -45.46 2.59 -33.96
N LYS A 274 -44.38 1.91 -33.53
CA LYS A 274 -44.44 0.49 -33.10
C LYS A 274 -45.38 0.29 -31.90
N LYS A 275 -45.27 1.14 -30.88
CA LYS A 275 -46.18 1.10 -29.71
C LYS A 275 -47.62 1.34 -30.12
N ALA A 276 -47.88 2.32 -30.99
CA ALA A 276 -49.23 2.61 -31.50
C ALA A 276 -49.81 1.46 -32.35
N ALA A 277 -48.95 0.70 -33.03
CA ALA A 277 -49.33 -0.51 -33.76
C ALA A 277 -49.58 -1.73 -32.86
N GLY A 278 -49.42 -1.62 -31.53
CA GLY A 278 -49.67 -2.69 -30.58
C GLY A 278 -48.50 -3.66 -30.37
N ASP A 279 -47.28 -3.31 -30.81
CA ASP A 279 -46.08 -4.09 -30.53
C ASP A 279 -45.72 -3.93 -29.04
N SER A 280 -46.01 -4.94 -28.21
CA SER A 280 -45.66 -4.93 -26.78
C SER A 280 -44.15 -5.00 -26.54
N ASP A 281 -43.40 -5.51 -27.51
CA ASP A 281 -41.95 -5.72 -27.45
C ASP A 281 -41.17 -4.63 -28.20
N TYR A 282 -41.83 -3.51 -28.56
CA TYR A 282 -41.21 -2.42 -29.32
C TYR A 282 -39.87 -1.96 -28.71
N LEU A 283 -39.80 -1.91 -27.38
CA LEU A 283 -38.60 -1.45 -26.67
C LEU A 283 -37.53 -2.55 -26.57
N LEU A 284 -37.93 -3.82 -26.54
CA LEU A 284 -37.02 -4.96 -26.65
C LEU A 284 -36.37 -4.95 -28.03
N HIS A 285 -37.17 -4.83 -29.10
CA HIS A 285 -36.67 -4.69 -30.47
C HIS A 285 -35.72 -3.50 -30.63
N TRP A 286 -36.08 -2.35 -30.02
CA TRP A 286 -35.23 -1.16 -30.02
C TRP A 286 -33.86 -1.40 -29.40
N ILE A 287 -33.81 -1.95 -28.17
CA ILE A 287 -32.54 -2.14 -27.46
C ILE A 287 -31.72 -3.29 -28.09
N GLN A 288 -32.37 -4.34 -28.59
CA GLN A 288 -31.70 -5.45 -29.27
C GLN A 288 -30.92 -4.98 -30.50
N ASN A 289 -31.56 -4.20 -31.37
CA ASN A 289 -30.97 -3.74 -32.64
C ASN A 289 -31.50 -2.36 -33.06
N PRO A 290 -31.01 -1.27 -32.45
CA PRO A 290 -31.45 0.08 -32.80
C PRO A 290 -31.25 0.44 -34.27
N PRO A 291 -30.13 0.08 -34.96
CA PRO A 291 -29.94 0.36 -36.38
C PRO A 291 -31.00 -0.27 -37.29
N ALA A 292 -31.60 -1.40 -36.90
CA ALA A 292 -32.70 -2.02 -37.64
C ALA A 292 -34.04 -1.29 -37.46
N VAL A 293 -34.22 -0.56 -36.35
CA VAL A 293 -35.43 0.24 -36.10
C VAL A 293 -35.27 1.65 -36.66
N LYS A 294 -34.10 2.27 -36.48
CA LYS A 294 -33.76 3.60 -36.98
C LYS A 294 -32.38 3.56 -37.67
N PRO A 295 -32.35 3.43 -39.01
CA PRO A 295 -31.10 3.48 -39.75
C PRO A 295 -30.32 4.77 -39.50
N GLY A 296 -29.00 4.64 -39.28
CA GLY A 296 -28.11 5.78 -39.01
C GLY A 296 -28.06 6.26 -37.55
N VAL A 297 -28.75 5.59 -36.62
CA VAL A 297 -28.61 5.88 -35.19
C VAL A 297 -27.23 5.49 -34.66
N VAL A 298 -26.70 6.28 -33.72
CA VAL A 298 -25.40 6.03 -33.06
C VAL A 298 -25.48 4.86 -32.06
N MET A 299 -26.69 4.56 -31.56
CA MET A 299 -26.93 3.50 -30.58
C MET A 299 -26.64 2.12 -31.21
N PRO A 300 -25.67 1.34 -30.69
CA PRO A 300 -25.29 0.06 -31.28
C PRO A 300 -26.29 -1.04 -30.94
N ALA A 301 -26.19 -2.19 -31.61
CA ALA A 301 -26.93 -3.40 -31.23
C ALA A 301 -26.41 -3.95 -29.89
N PHE A 302 -27.32 -4.25 -28.96
CA PHE A 302 -26.98 -4.82 -27.65
C PHE A 302 -27.39 -6.29 -27.50
N GLY A 303 -28.34 -6.76 -28.31
CA GLY A 303 -28.81 -8.15 -28.23
C GLY A 303 -27.76 -9.14 -28.72
N THR A 304 -27.60 -10.26 -28.03
CA THR A 304 -26.67 -11.34 -28.44
C THR A 304 -26.92 -11.85 -29.85
N ALA A 305 -28.19 -11.91 -30.29
CA ALA A 305 -28.57 -12.28 -31.64
C ALA A 305 -28.04 -11.32 -32.74
N TYR A 306 -27.62 -10.11 -32.35
CA TYR A 306 -27.20 -9.04 -33.27
C TYR A 306 -25.75 -8.60 -33.01
N GLY A 307 -24.96 -9.43 -32.33
CA GLY A 307 -23.54 -9.16 -32.05
C GLY A 307 -23.27 -8.38 -30.77
N GLY A 308 -24.29 -8.11 -29.95
CA GLY A 308 -24.13 -7.53 -28.61
C GLY A 308 -23.90 -8.59 -27.51
N SER A 309 -23.95 -8.18 -26.24
CA SER A 309 -23.70 -9.05 -25.07
C SER A 309 -24.93 -9.32 -24.19
N LEU A 310 -26.06 -8.66 -24.43
CA LEU A 310 -27.23 -8.75 -23.58
C LEU A 310 -28.20 -9.82 -24.09
N SER A 311 -28.62 -10.72 -23.19
CA SER A 311 -29.73 -11.63 -23.46
C SER A 311 -31.07 -10.89 -23.43
N ASP A 312 -32.11 -11.49 -24.03
CA ASP A 312 -33.46 -10.90 -24.03
C ASP A 312 -33.99 -10.66 -22.62
N ASP A 313 -33.71 -11.55 -21.67
CA ASP A 313 -34.11 -11.39 -20.27
C ASP A 313 -33.38 -10.23 -19.59
N GLN A 314 -32.10 -10.01 -19.91
CA GLN A 314 -31.35 -8.85 -19.43
C GLN A 314 -31.89 -7.54 -20.01
N ILE A 315 -32.26 -7.54 -21.30
CA ILE A 315 -32.89 -6.37 -21.92
C ILE A 315 -34.27 -6.10 -21.32
N LYS A 316 -35.07 -7.13 -21.04
CA LYS A 316 -36.36 -6.99 -20.35
C LYS A 316 -36.19 -6.40 -18.94
N ALA A 317 -35.16 -6.81 -18.21
CA ALA A 317 -34.83 -6.19 -16.92
C ALA A 317 -34.50 -4.69 -17.07
N ILE A 318 -33.69 -4.32 -18.09
CA ILE A 318 -33.41 -2.91 -18.41
C ILE A 318 -34.71 -2.15 -18.73
N ILE A 319 -35.61 -2.74 -19.51
CA ILE A 319 -36.91 -2.15 -19.83
C ILE A 319 -37.72 -1.90 -18.57
N GLU A 320 -37.77 -2.85 -17.64
CA GLU A 320 -38.46 -2.68 -16.35
C GLU A 320 -37.86 -1.50 -15.55
N TYR A 321 -36.54 -1.36 -15.56
CA TYR A 321 -35.88 -0.20 -14.95
C TYR A 321 -36.26 1.11 -15.64
N LEU A 322 -36.17 1.18 -16.97
CA LEU A 322 -36.52 2.36 -17.76
C LEU A 322 -37.96 2.81 -17.52
N LEU A 323 -38.90 1.87 -17.49
CA LEU A 323 -40.32 2.14 -17.25
C LEU A 323 -40.59 2.57 -15.80
N SER A 324 -39.66 2.32 -14.88
CA SER A 324 -39.77 2.75 -13.49
C SER A 324 -39.26 4.18 -13.23
N LEU A 325 -38.63 4.82 -14.21
CA LEU A 325 -38.10 6.18 -14.11
C LEU A 325 -39.22 7.20 -14.32
N GLN A 326 -39.43 8.08 -13.33
CA GLN A 326 -40.57 9.00 -13.29
C GLN A 326 -40.16 10.46 -13.37
#